data_AF-A0A836Q578-F1
#
_entry.id   AF-A0A836Q578-F1
#
_cell.length_a   1.000
_cell.length_b   1.000
_cell.length_c   1.000
_cell.angle_alpha   90.00
_cell.angle_beta   90.00
_cell.angle_gamma   90.00
#
_symmetry.space_group_name_H-M   'P 1'
#
loop_
_entity.id
_entity.type
_entity.pdbx_description
1 polymer ?
#
loop_
_entity_poly.entity_id
_entity_poly.type
_entity_poly.pdbx_seq_one_letter_code
_entity_poly.pdbx_strand_id
1 'polypeptide(L)'
;MPNIKSAKKRVVVAERNRLRNRTWKSAVRTVRNNVADAVKSASAKNASEALSQAYEVIDKAVAKGVLHKNAAARKKSRLAGKVLAISAK
;
A
#
# COMPACT_ATOMS: atom_id res chain seq x y z
N MET A 1 14.09 -1.12 -30.30
CA MET A 1 14.39 -2.46 -29.73
C MET A 1 15.75 -2.41 -29.04
N PRO A 2 16.01 -3.19 -27.98
CA PRO A 2 17.32 -3.22 -27.36
C PRO A 2 18.32 -3.93 -28.30
N ASN A 3 19.40 -3.24 -28.67
CA ASN A 3 20.38 -3.77 -29.62
C ASN A 3 21.39 -4.72 -28.95
N ILE A 4 21.61 -4.56 -27.63
CA ILE A 4 22.55 -5.36 -26.84
C ILE A 4 21.81 -6.51 -26.13
N LYS A 5 22.42 -7.71 -26.08
CA LYS A 5 21.85 -8.90 -25.42
C LYS A 5 21.47 -8.65 -23.95
N SER A 6 22.32 -7.96 -23.20
CA SER A 6 22.06 -7.59 -21.81
C SER A 6 20.83 -6.68 -21.68
N ALA A 7 20.67 -5.72 -22.60
CA ALA A 7 19.52 -4.81 -22.61
C ALA A 7 18.21 -5.55 -22.92
N LYS A 8 18.20 -6.52 -23.87
CA LYS A 8 17.03 -7.38 -24.13
C LYS A 8 16.59 -8.12 -22.86
N LYS A 9 17.54 -8.71 -22.12
CA LYS A 9 17.27 -9.38 -20.84
C LYS A 9 16.70 -8.41 -19.79
N ARG A 10 17.22 -7.18 -19.71
CA ARG A 10 16.74 -6.18 -18.74
C ARG A 10 15.30 -5.76 -18.99
N VAL A 11 14.85 -5.69 -20.24
CA VAL A 11 13.43 -5.40 -20.58
C VAL A 11 12.50 -6.46 -20.00
N VAL A 12 12.79 -7.75 -20.23
CA VAL A 12 11.97 -8.87 -19.71
C VAL A 12 11.92 -8.87 -18.18
N VAL A 13 13.07 -8.66 -17.53
CA VAL A 13 13.14 -8.59 -16.05
C VAL A 13 12.37 -7.39 -15.52
N ALA A 14 12.47 -6.23 -16.18
CA ALA A 14 11.76 -5.02 -15.78
C ALA A 14 10.24 -5.21 -15.88
N GLU A 15 9.75 -5.85 -16.93
CA GLU A 15 8.32 -6.12 -17.11
C GLU A 15 7.78 -7.05 -16.02
N ARG A 16 8.48 -8.16 -15.75
CA ARG A 16 8.13 -9.08 -14.65
C ARG A 16 8.05 -8.34 -13.31
N ASN A 17 9.05 -7.53 -13.00
CA ASN A 17 9.10 -6.77 -11.76
C ASN A 17 8.01 -5.68 -11.71
N ARG A 18 7.70 -5.04 -12.84
CA ARG A 18 6.62 -4.04 -12.96
C ARG A 18 5.28 -4.66 -12.64
N LEU A 19 4.97 -5.84 -13.18
CA LEU A 19 3.70 -6.53 -12.93
C LEU A 19 3.54 -6.88 -11.44
N ARG A 20 4.57 -7.47 -10.83
CA ARG A 20 4.60 -7.75 -9.39
C ARG A 20 4.41 -6.48 -8.56
N ASN A 21 5.13 -5.41 -8.88
CA ASN A 21 5.03 -4.16 -8.11
C ASN A 21 3.66 -3.49 -8.29
N ARG A 22 3.03 -3.64 -9.46
CA ARG A 22 1.71 -3.11 -9.76
C ARG A 22 0.64 -3.71 -8.84
N THR A 23 0.64 -5.04 -8.67
CA THR A 23 -0.37 -5.73 -7.83
C THR A 23 -0.29 -5.31 -6.36
N TRP A 24 0.91 -5.21 -5.81
CA TRP A 24 1.11 -4.74 -4.44
C TRP A 24 0.76 -3.26 -4.27
N LYS A 25 1.11 -2.41 -5.25
CA LYS A 25 0.73 -0.99 -5.23
C LYS A 25 -0.78 -0.79 -5.32
N SER A 26 -1.48 -1.59 -6.13
CA SER A 26 -2.94 -1.55 -6.20
C SER A 26 -3.58 -2.03 -4.90
N ALA A 27 -3.10 -3.13 -4.31
CA ALA A 27 -3.60 -3.62 -3.02
C ALA A 27 -3.48 -2.56 -1.91
N VAL A 28 -2.33 -1.90 -1.79
CA VAL A 28 -2.13 -0.81 -0.82
C VAL A 28 -3.06 0.38 -1.09
N ARG A 29 -3.37 0.67 -2.36
CA ARG A 29 -4.33 1.72 -2.72
C ARG A 29 -5.76 1.34 -2.33
N THR A 30 -6.15 0.09 -2.56
CA THR A 30 -7.47 -0.44 -2.19
C THR A 30 -7.68 -0.35 -0.69
N VAL A 31 -6.77 -0.88 0.12
CA VAL A 31 -6.97 -0.86 1.58
C VAL A 31 -6.95 0.57 2.14
N ARG A 32 -6.14 1.46 1.57
CA ARG A 32 -6.20 2.90 1.90
C ARG A 32 -7.60 3.49 1.65
N ASN A 33 -8.21 3.16 0.51
CA ASN A 33 -9.55 3.65 0.18
C ASN A 33 -10.60 3.07 1.13
N ASN A 34 -10.52 1.77 1.45
CA ASN A 34 -11.42 1.13 2.41
C ASN A 34 -11.38 1.83 3.79
N VAL A 35 -10.19 2.16 4.29
CA VAL A 35 -10.06 2.96 5.54
C VAL A 35 -10.69 4.34 5.37
N ALA A 36 -10.48 5.00 4.22
CA ALA A 36 -11.06 6.32 3.97
C ALA A 36 -12.60 6.29 3.90
N ASP A 37 -13.18 5.22 3.39
CA ASP A 37 -14.64 5.06 3.30
C ASP A 37 -15.24 4.66 4.66
N ALA A 38 -14.56 3.82 5.44
CA ALA A 38 -14.91 3.55 6.84
C ALA A 38 -14.84 4.81 7.71
N VAL A 39 -13.91 5.72 7.40
CA VAL A 39 -13.79 7.02 8.08
C VAL A 39 -14.99 7.93 7.77
N LYS A 40 -15.47 7.92 6.52
CA LYS A 40 -16.64 8.73 6.12
C LYS A 40 -17.94 8.23 6.74
N SER A 41 -18.09 6.92 6.94
CA SER A 41 -19.30 6.32 7.53
C SER A 41 -19.36 6.44 9.06
N ALA A 42 -18.39 7.12 9.70
CA ALA A 42 -18.33 7.39 11.14
C ALA A 42 -18.43 6.14 12.05
N SER A 43 -18.14 4.95 11.54
CA SER A 43 -18.18 3.71 12.31
C SER A 43 -16.81 3.37 12.91
N ALA A 44 -16.62 3.65 14.20
CA ALA A 44 -15.35 3.47 14.90
C ALA A 44 -14.84 2.01 14.87
N LYS A 45 -15.73 1.02 15.02
CA LYS A 45 -15.36 -0.42 14.97
C LYS A 45 -14.82 -0.82 13.59
N ASN A 46 -15.56 -0.48 12.54
CA ASN A 46 -15.18 -0.77 11.16
C ASN A 46 -13.89 -0.06 10.74
N ALA A 47 -13.67 1.17 11.23
CA ALA A 47 -12.44 1.92 10.98
C ALA A 47 -11.21 1.26 11.63
N SER A 48 -11.35 0.70 12.84
CA SER A 48 -10.28 -0.03 13.54
C SER A 48 -9.90 -1.32 12.81
N GLU A 49 -10.88 -2.11 12.39
CA GLU A 49 -10.65 -3.35 11.63
C GLU A 49 -9.99 -3.07 10.27
N ALA A 50 -10.49 -2.07 9.54
CA ALA A 50 -9.91 -1.65 8.27
C ALA A 50 -8.46 -1.13 8.44
N LEU A 51 -8.16 -0.46 9.56
CA LEU A 51 -6.81 0.01 9.88
C LEU A 51 -5.85 -1.17 10.13
N SER A 52 -6.30 -2.20 10.85
CA SER A 52 -5.51 -3.41 11.09
C SER A 52 -5.14 -4.11 9.78
N GLN A 53 -6.12 -4.30 8.89
CA GLN A 53 -5.89 -4.85 7.54
C GLN A 53 -4.95 -3.96 6.71
N ALA A 54 -5.04 -2.63 6.86
CA ALA A 54 -4.14 -1.69 6.18
C ALA A 54 -2.69 -1.87 6.61
N TYR A 55 -2.44 -2.05 7.90
CA TYR A 55 -1.09 -2.29 8.42
C TYR A 55 -0.51 -3.59 7.91
N GLU A 56 -1.28 -4.66 7.94
CA GLU A 56 -0.84 -5.98 7.45
C GLU A 56 -0.38 -5.90 5.98
N VAL A 57 -1.20 -5.30 5.11
CA VAL A 57 -0.89 -5.20 3.68
C VAL A 57 0.30 -4.27 3.41
N ILE A 58 0.39 -3.14 4.13
CA ILE A 58 1.50 -2.20 3.99
C ILE A 58 2.82 -2.85 4.40
N ASP A 59 2.84 -3.57 5.52
CA ASP A 59 4.07 -4.18 6.03
C ASP A 59 4.49 -5.40 5.19
N LYS A 60 3.53 -6.20 4.68
CA LYS A 60 3.79 -7.21 3.65
C LYS A 60 4.43 -6.60 2.39
N ALA A 61 3.97 -5.43 1.95
CA ALA A 61 4.54 -4.75 0.79
C ALA A 61 5.97 -4.23 1.04
N VAL A 62 6.33 -3.89 2.28
CA VAL A 62 7.70 -3.57 2.68
C VAL A 62 8.58 -4.82 2.68
N ALA A 63 8.10 -5.92 3.29
CA ALA A 63 8.83 -7.19 3.32
C ALA A 63 9.12 -7.73 1.91
N LYS A 64 8.20 -7.51 0.96
CA LYS A 64 8.37 -7.86 -0.46
C LYS A 64 9.21 -6.84 -1.24
N GLY A 65 9.75 -5.79 -0.63
CA GLY A 65 10.61 -4.79 -1.25
C GLY A 65 9.90 -3.82 -2.21
N VAL A 66 8.57 -3.77 -2.19
CA VAL A 66 7.78 -2.90 -3.09
C VAL A 66 7.70 -1.47 -2.55
N LEU A 67 7.71 -1.32 -1.22
CA LEU A 67 7.69 -0.03 -0.53
C LEU A 67 8.91 0.11 0.38
N HIS A 68 9.46 1.32 0.42
CA HIS A 68 10.48 1.67 1.41
C HIS A 68 9.86 1.83 2.80
N LYS A 69 10.61 1.49 3.86
CA LYS A 69 10.18 1.59 5.26
C LYS A 69 9.61 2.98 5.62
N ASN A 70 10.25 4.06 5.16
CA ASN A 70 9.79 5.42 5.43
C ASN A 70 8.46 5.74 4.70
N ALA A 71 8.28 5.19 3.49
CA ALA A 71 7.04 5.39 2.75
C ALA A 71 5.88 4.64 3.42
N ALA A 72 6.13 3.45 3.96
CA ALA A 72 5.17 2.70 4.76
C ALA A 72 4.83 3.45 6.06
N ALA A 73 5.84 3.87 6.83
CA ALA A 73 5.64 4.64 8.08
C ALA A 73 4.80 5.90 7.87
N ARG A 74 5.08 6.70 6.84
CA ARG A 74 4.26 7.89 6.49
C ARG A 74 2.82 7.53 6.17
N LYS A 75 2.58 6.42 5.46
CA LYS A 75 1.21 5.96 5.15
C LYS A 75 0.48 5.51 6.41
N LYS A 76 1.15 4.72 7.27
CA LYS A 76 0.57 4.25 8.54
C LYS A 76 0.17 5.41 9.44
N SER A 77 1.09 6.36 9.67
CA SER A 77 0.84 7.57 10.46
C SER A 77 -0.36 8.37 9.96
N ARG A 78 -0.46 8.59 8.63
CA ARG A 78 -1.59 9.33 8.03
C ARG A 78 -2.93 8.61 8.17
N LEU A 79 -2.96 7.28 8.15
CA LEU A 79 -4.19 6.52 8.35
C LEU A 79 -4.61 6.54 9.83
N ALA A 80 -3.65 6.34 10.74
CA ALA A 80 -3.88 6.42 12.18
C ALA A 80 -4.49 7.76 12.60
N GLY A 81 -3.91 8.88 12.13
CA GLY A 81 -4.41 10.21 12.45
C GLY A 81 -5.85 10.46 11.98
N LYS A 82 -6.26 9.87 10.85
CA LYS A 82 -7.64 9.97 10.34
C LYS A 82 -8.64 9.18 11.18
N VAL A 83 -8.26 7.99 11.63
CA VAL A 83 -9.12 7.17 12.49
C VAL A 83 -9.24 7.79 13.89
N LEU A 84 -8.14 8.32 14.44
CA LEU A 84 -8.15 9.01 15.73
C LEU A 84 -9.08 10.22 15.73
N ALA A 85 -9.13 10.99 14.63
CA ALA A 85 -10.00 12.14 14.51
C ALA A 85 -11.51 11.80 14.59
N ILE A 86 -11.91 10.56 14.28
CA ILE A 86 -13.29 10.09 14.49
C ILE A 86 -13.50 9.69 15.94
N SER A 87 -12.53 8.99 16.54
CA SER A 87 -12.65 8.52 17.93
C SER A 87 -12.62 9.64 18.95
N ALA A 88 -12.04 10.79 18.61
CA ALA A 88 -11.96 11.96 19.47
C ALA A 88 -13.19 12.88 19.36
N LYS A 89 -14.16 12.54 18.50
CA LYS A 89 -15.41 13.26 18.30
C LYS A 89 -16.57 12.45 18.88
#